data_AF-A0A520H1G5-F1
#
_entry.id   AF-A0A520H1G5-F1
#
_cell.length_a   1.000
_cell.length_b   1.000
_cell.length_c   1.000
_cell.angle_alpha   90.00
_cell.angle_beta   90.00
_cell.angle_gamma   90.00
#
_symmetry.space_group_name_H-M   'P 1'
#
loop_
_entity.id
_entity.type
_entity.pdbx_description
1 polymer ?
#
loop_
_entity_poly.entity_id
_entity_poly.type
_entity_poly.pdbx_seq_one_letter_code
_entity_poly.pdbx_strand_id
1 'polypeptide(L)'
;MIRLDGREDRFSPGVRIRDARNLLVVSSTVTGQDLLVNYTRDAAGLVREVWVLSTDEARAPRDAATRPLLDFWPFASPPGARDDGRTPFADLPGYTQ
;
A
#
# COMPACT_ATOMS: atom_id res chain seq x y z
N MET A 1 -6.95 -20.70 -1.50
CA MET A 1 -5.67 -20.04 -1.83
C MET A 1 -5.95 -19.00 -2.88
N ILE A 2 -5.33 -17.83 -2.79
CA ILE A 2 -5.45 -16.75 -3.77
C ILE A 2 -4.08 -16.45 -4.35
N ARG A 3 -4.04 -15.83 -5.53
CA ARG A 3 -2.78 -15.43 -6.15
C ARG A 3 -2.73 -13.92 -6.26
N LEU A 4 -1.82 -13.29 -5.53
CA LEU A 4 -1.56 -11.85 -5.55
C LEU A 4 -0.12 -11.63 -6.04
N ASP A 5 0.06 -10.72 -7.00
CA ASP A 5 1.38 -10.39 -7.58
C ASP A 5 2.20 -11.62 -8.00
N GLY A 6 1.51 -12.65 -8.54
CA GLY A 6 2.12 -13.89 -8.98
C GLY A 6 2.49 -14.89 -7.87
N ARG A 7 2.33 -14.53 -6.59
CA ARG A 7 2.58 -15.37 -5.41
C ARG A 7 1.29 -15.93 -4.83
N GLU A 8 1.35 -17.14 -4.29
CA GLU A 8 0.23 -17.70 -3.53
C GLU A 8 0.13 -17.02 -2.16
N ASP A 9 -1.08 -16.60 -1.81
CA ASP A 9 -1.42 -15.90 -0.56
C ASP A 9 -2.73 -16.48 0.03
N ARG A 10 -3.07 -16.03 1.25
CA ARG A 10 -4.27 -16.45 1.98
C ARG A 10 -5.01 -15.25 2.58
N PHE A 11 -6.34 -15.35 2.54
CA PHE A 11 -7.22 -14.41 3.24
C PHE A 11 -7.21 -14.67 4.74
N SER A 12 -7.29 -13.59 5.52
CA SER A 12 -7.52 -13.68 6.95
C SER A 12 -8.99 -14.04 7.24
N PRO A 13 -9.28 -14.59 8.44
CA PRO A 13 -10.64 -14.81 8.89
C PRO A 13 -11.37 -13.46 9.02
N GLY A 14 -12.25 -13.14 8.07
CA GLY A 14 -12.97 -11.86 8.02
C GLY A 14 -12.41 -10.83 7.03
N VAL A 15 -11.71 -11.27 5.98
CA VAL A 15 -11.27 -10.39 4.89
C VAL A 15 -12.42 -9.52 4.38
N ARG A 16 -12.13 -8.23 4.16
CA ARG A 16 -13.06 -7.30 3.50
C ARG A 16 -12.60 -7.06 2.07
N ILE A 17 -13.49 -7.30 1.11
CA ILE A 17 -13.21 -7.10 -0.31
C ILE A 17 -14.14 -6.01 -0.82
N ARG A 18 -13.57 -4.99 -1.45
CA ARG A 18 -14.32 -3.89 -2.07
C ARG A 18 -14.15 -3.90 -3.57
N ASP A 19 -15.24 -3.71 -4.30
CA ASP A 19 -15.19 -3.56 -5.75
C ASP A 19 -14.68 -2.17 -6.17
N ALA A 20 -14.55 -1.95 -7.48
CA ALA A 20 -14.14 -0.66 -8.06
C ALA A 20 -15.13 0.49 -7.78
N ARG A 21 -16.33 0.18 -7.28
CA ARG A 21 -17.32 1.17 -6.79
C ARG A 21 -17.28 1.32 -5.28
N ASN A 22 -16.25 0.77 -4.62
CA ASN A 22 -16.06 0.78 -3.17
C ASN A 22 -17.18 0.05 -2.39
N LEU A 23 -17.92 -0.84 -3.03
CA LEU A 23 -18.96 -1.65 -2.41
C LEU A 23 -18.37 -2.94 -1.85
N LEU A 24 -18.84 -3.35 -0.67
CA LEU A 24 -18.42 -4.61 -0.07
C LEU A 24 -18.98 -5.77 -0.89
N VAL A 25 -18.09 -6.63 -1.38
CA VAL A 25 -18.44 -7.82 -2.14
C VAL A 25 -17.91 -9.06 -1.45
N VAL A 26 -18.57 -10.19 -1.71
CA VAL A 26 -18.14 -11.49 -1.20
C VAL A 26 -16.99 -12.04 -2.04
N SER A 27 -16.11 -12.85 -1.44
CA SER A 27 -14.95 -13.40 -2.16
C SER A 27 -15.29 -14.26 -3.36
N SER A 28 -16.47 -14.91 -3.36
CA SER A 28 -16.91 -15.76 -4.46
C SER A 28 -17.15 -15.00 -5.76
N THR A 29 -17.52 -13.71 -5.73
CA THR A 29 -17.84 -12.94 -6.94
C THR A 29 -16.59 -12.48 -7.70
N VAL A 30 -15.45 -12.39 -7.02
CA VAL A 30 -14.16 -11.97 -7.58
C VAL A 30 -13.20 -13.14 -7.82
N THR A 31 -13.54 -14.33 -7.33
CA THR A 31 -12.73 -15.53 -7.52
C THR A 31 -12.71 -15.92 -9.00
N GLY A 32 -11.51 -16.12 -9.56
CA GLY A 32 -11.33 -16.51 -10.96
C GLY A 32 -11.26 -15.33 -11.95
N GLN A 33 -11.24 -14.09 -11.48
CA GLN A 33 -11.05 -12.90 -12.30
C GLN A 33 -9.65 -12.32 -12.09
N ASP A 34 -8.98 -11.92 -13.16
CA ASP A 34 -7.76 -11.13 -13.10
C ASP A 34 -8.11 -9.66 -12.91
N LEU A 35 -8.14 -9.23 -11.64
CA LEU A 35 -8.45 -7.87 -11.25
C LEU A 35 -7.20 -7.18 -10.73
N LEU A 36 -7.03 -5.90 -11.11
CA LEU A 36 -6.02 -5.07 -10.47
C LEU A 36 -6.53 -4.66 -9.09
N VAL A 37 -5.78 -5.01 -8.05
CA VAL A 37 -6.19 -4.79 -6.66
C VAL A 37 -5.08 -4.14 -5.85
N ASN A 38 -5.47 -3.33 -4.88
CA ASN A 38 -4.64 -3.01 -3.72
C ASN A 38 -5.06 -3.89 -2.55
N TYR A 39 -4.13 -4.18 -1.65
CA TYR A 39 -4.43 -5.02 -0.50
C TYR A 39 -3.54 -4.66 0.70
N THR A 40 -4.03 -4.97 1.91
CA THR A 40 -3.24 -4.91 3.14
C THR A 40 -3.16 -6.26 3.81
N ARG A 41 -2.02 -6.52 4.45
CA ARG A 41 -1.80 -7.71 5.27
C ARG A 41 -1.91 -7.37 6.74
N ASP A 42 -2.34 -8.34 7.54
CA ASP A 42 -2.31 -8.25 9.00
C ASP A 42 -0.93 -8.63 9.55
N ALA A 43 -0.78 -8.56 10.87
CA ALA A 43 0.46 -8.92 11.56
C ALA A 43 0.86 -10.39 11.40
N ALA A 44 -0.09 -11.27 11.07
CA ALA A 44 0.16 -12.68 10.76
C ALA A 44 0.56 -12.89 9.29
N GLY A 45 0.60 -11.82 8.48
CA GLY A 45 0.92 -11.87 7.06
C GLY A 45 -0.25 -12.29 6.17
N LEU A 46 -1.46 -12.40 6.71
CA LEU A 46 -2.66 -12.76 5.96
C LEU A 46 -3.32 -11.52 5.35
N VAL A 47 -3.93 -11.66 4.19
CA VAL A 47 -4.63 -10.56 3.52
C VAL A 47 -5.90 -10.20 4.28
N ARG A 48 -5.95 -8.99 4.82
CA ARG A 48 -7.04 -8.47 5.66
C ARG A 48 -8.05 -7.64 4.89
N GLU A 49 -7.56 -6.83 3.96
CA GLU A 49 -8.41 -5.93 3.16
C GLU A 49 -7.93 -5.91 1.71
N VAL A 50 -8.89 -5.89 0.78
CA VAL A 50 -8.65 -5.85 -0.67
C VAL A 50 -9.56 -4.81 -1.31
N TRP A 51 -9.01 -4.01 -2.20
CA TRP A 51 -9.72 -3.00 -2.98
C TRP A 51 -9.44 -3.24 -4.46
N VAL A 52 -10.49 -3.50 -5.23
CA VAL A 52 -10.40 -3.54 -6.69
C VAL A 52 -10.25 -2.13 -7.21
N LEU A 53 -9.19 -1.89 -7.98
CA LEU A 53 -8.92 -0.60 -8.57
C LEU A 53 -9.81 -0.40 -9.81
N SER A 54 -10.41 0.78 -9.90
CA SER A 54 -11.05 1.22 -11.13
C SER A 54 -9.99 1.49 -12.22
N THR A 55 -10.42 1.57 -13.47
CA THR A 55 -9.52 1.85 -14.60
C THR A 55 -8.83 3.22 -14.51
N ASP A 56 -9.46 4.17 -13.82
CA ASP A 56 -8.90 5.51 -13.60
C ASP A 56 -7.83 5.47 -12.51
N GLU A 57 -8.12 4.84 -11.38
CA GLU A 57 -7.16 4.64 -10.28
C GLU A 57 -5.97 3.77 -10.70
N ALA A 58 -6.19 2.79 -11.56
CA ALA A 58 -5.13 1.95 -12.13
C ALA A 58 -4.10 2.74 -12.95
N ARG A 59 -4.50 3.90 -13.50
CA ARG A 59 -3.62 4.80 -14.27
C ARG A 59 -2.90 5.81 -13.39
N ALA A 60 -3.33 6.00 -12.15
CA ALA A 60 -2.68 6.93 -11.24
C ALA A 60 -1.25 6.46 -10.92
N PRO A 61 -0.25 7.37 -10.90
CA PRO A 61 1.13 7.01 -10.59
C PRO A 61 1.22 6.53 -9.13
N ARG A 62 1.80 5.34 -8.93
CA ARG A 62 1.97 4.70 -7.61
C ARG A 62 2.98 5.40 -6.69
N ASP A 63 3.63 6.49 -7.13
CA ASP A 63 4.54 7.29 -6.28
C ASP A 63 3.83 7.84 -5.03
N ALA A 64 2.52 8.09 -5.12
CA ALA A 64 1.69 8.47 -3.98
C ALA A 64 1.52 7.34 -2.94
N ALA A 65 1.73 6.07 -3.29
CA ALA A 65 1.68 4.94 -2.36
C ALA A 65 3.00 4.74 -1.59
N THR A 66 4.11 5.29 -2.10
CA THR A 66 5.40 5.35 -1.39
C THR A 66 5.44 6.48 -0.37
N ARG A 67 4.54 7.46 -0.49
CA ARG A 67 4.35 8.52 0.51
C ARG A 67 3.34 8.04 1.56
N PRO A 68 3.63 8.14 2.86
CA PRO A 68 2.62 7.87 3.86
C PRO A 68 1.43 8.82 3.62
N LEU A 69 0.23 8.26 3.44
CA LEU A 69 -1.01 9.00 3.21
C LEU A 69 -1.34 10.03 4.32
N LEU A 70 -0.62 10.00 5.43
CA LEU A 70 -0.82 10.84 6.61
C LEU A 70 0.42 11.70 6.90
N ASP A 71 0.70 12.68 6.04
CA ASP A 71 1.72 13.73 6.28
C ASP A 71 1.29 14.80 7.31
N PHE A 72 0.18 14.60 8.03
CA PHE A 72 -0.39 15.58 8.96
C PHE A 72 -0.08 15.33 10.44
N TRP A 73 0.60 14.23 10.77
CA TRP A 73 0.90 13.87 12.15
C TRP A 73 2.25 14.46 12.59
N PRO A 74 2.40 15.03 13.80
CA PRO A 74 3.63 15.71 14.23
C PRO A 74 4.87 14.80 14.38
N PHE A 75 4.75 13.51 14.02
CA PHE A 75 5.85 12.53 14.00
C PHE A 75 6.10 11.96 12.60
N ALA A 76 5.33 12.36 11.57
CA ALA A 76 5.67 12.06 10.20
C ALA A 76 6.90 12.91 9.85
N SER A 77 8.06 12.26 9.72
CA SER A 77 9.26 12.95 9.26
C SER A 77 8.99 13.47 7.84
N PRO A 78 9.10 14.78 7.56
CA PRO A 78 9.13 15.25 6.19
C PRO A 78 10.27 14.52 5.48
N PRO A 79 10.18 14.27 4.15
CA PRO A 79 11.26 13.64 3.41
C PRO A 79 12.46 14.59 3.34
N GLY A 80 13.23 14.63 4.43
CA GLY A 80 14.58 15.17 4.47
C GLY A 80 15.55 14.12 3.95
N ALA A 81 16.65 14.57 3.35
CA ALA A 81 17.71 13.70 2.85
C ALA A 81 18.08 12.66 3.91
N ARG A 82 17.84 11.39 3.59
CA ARG A 82 18.29 10.28 4.43
C ARG A 82 19.80 10.21 4.30
N ASP A 83 20.50 10.28 5.43
CA ASP A 83 21.95 10.11 5.43
C ASP A 83 22.28 8.64 5.15
N ASP A 84 22.42 8.31 3.86
CA ASP A 84 22.70 6.97 3.35
C ASP A 84 24.22 6.69 3.31
N GLY A 85 25.02 7.40 4.11
CA GLY A 85 26.48 7.22 4.22
C GLY A 85 27.27 7.55 2.95
N ARG A 86 26.60 8.11 1.93
CA ARG A 86 27.17 8.58 0.66
C ARG A 86 27.02 10.08 0.45
N THR A 87 26.32 10.76 1.35
CA THR A 87 26.16 12.21 1.30
C THR A 87 27.41 12.85 1.90
N PRO A 88 28.14 13.72 1.17
CA PRO A 88 29.23 14.48 1.75
C PRO A 88 28.73 15.28 2.96
N PHE A 89 29.52 15.34 4.03
CA PHE A 89 29.14 16.00 5.29
C PHE A 89 28.64 17.45 5.11
N ALA A 90 29.10 18.14 4.06
CA ALA A 90 28.70 19.51 3.73
C ALA A 90 27.22 19.65 3.29
N ASP A 91 26.59 18.56 2.84
CA ASP A 91 25.21 18.55 2.32
C ASP A 91 24.19 18.00 3.34
N LEU A 92 24.64 17.65 4.55
CA LEU A 92 23.75 17.25 5.64
C LEU A 92 23.16 18.50 6.31
N PRO A 93 21.88 18.48 6.71
CA PRO A 93 21.30 19.56 7.49
C PRO A 93 22.05 19.65 8.83
N GLY A 94 22.92 20.66 8.95
CA GLY A 94 23.67 20.90 10.16
C GLY A 94 22.72 21.15 11.33
N TYR A 95 22.89 20.39 12.42
CA TYR A 95 22.23 20.71 13.68
C TYR A 95 22.76 22.05 14.17
N THR A 96 21.97 23.11 14.04
CA THR A 96 22.22 24.37 14.75
C THR A 96 22.16 24.06 16.24
N GLN A 97 23.26 24.32 16.94
CA GLN A 97 23.40 24.21 18.39
C GLN A 97 22.46 25.16 19.13
#